data_AF-A0A8S8Y142-F1
#
_entry.id   AF-A0A8S8Y142-F1
#
_cell.length_a   1.000
_cell.length_b   1.000
_cell.length_c   1.000
_cell.angle_alpha   90.00
_cell.angle_beta   90.00
_cell.angle_gamma   90.00
#
_symmetry.space_group_name_H-M   'P 1'
#
loop_
_entity.id
_entity.type
_entity.pdbx_description
1 polymer ?
#
loop_
_entity_poly.entity_id
_entity_poly.type
_entity_poly.pdbx_seq_one_letter_code
_entity_poly.pdbx_strand_id
1 'polypeptide(L)'
;MNRIAALVISTILLSQIASYSYGDIPSQIEWEEPLKGDPDWKVTGRNSTGNQTGNNSTTPQITIEMGQSWYQSSSTATAYINSTDLTINKQYRVDWELEQQSPTTSIVDDGNFTWTATSTTDHRVVYFPLPKGSYWAVAWFLKLKYNPQILVRW
;
A
#
# COMPACT_ATOMS: atom_id res chain seq x y z
N MET A 1 -56.48 -0.28 30.04
CA MET A 1 -55.58 -0.32 28.87
C MET A 1 -54.61 0.84 29.00
N ASN A 2 -53.33 0.61 29.34
CA ASN A 2 -52.40 1.73 29.57
C ASN A 2 -51.23 1.65 28.59
N ARG A 3 -51.42 2.30 27.43
CA ARG A 3 -50.38 2.58 26.43
C ARG A 3 -49.53 3.75 26.89
N ILE A 4 -48.67 3.57 27.91
CA ILE A 4 -47.86 4.68 28.46
C ILE A 4 -46.43 4.22 28.82
N ALA A 5 -45.72 3.64 27.85
CA ALA A 5 -44.27 3.43 28.02
C ALA A 5 -43.45 3.65 26.74
N ALA A 6 -44.08 3.97 25.60
CA ALA A 6 -43.38 4.10 24.33
C ALA A 6 -43.16 5.57 23.89
N LEU A 7 -43.25 6.55 24.81
CA LEU A 7 -43.37 7.96 24.44
C LEU A 7 -42.50 8.92 25.27
N VAL A 8 -41.31 8.46 25.72
CA VAL A 8 -40.36 9.32 26.47
C VAL A 8 -38.96 9.38 25.86
N ILE A 9 -38.64 8.58 24.84
CA ILE A 9 -37.33 8.62 24.14
C ILE A 9 -37.50 9.03 22.67
N SER A 10 -38.39 9.99 22.40
CA SER A 10 -38.52 10.58 21.06
C SER A 10 -38.49 12.11 21.05
N THR A 11 -38.22 12.75 22.19
CA THR A 11 -38.28 14.22 22.33
C THR A 11 -36.95 14.90 22.66
N ILE A 12 -35.83 14.17 22.74
CA ILE A 12 -34.49 14.75 22.99
C ILE A 12 -33.62 14.71 21.72
N LEU A 13 -34.24 14.86 20.55
CA LEU A 13 -33.52 15.04 19.27
C LEU A 13 -34.04 16.24 18.48
N LEU A 14 -34.67 17.20 19.16
CA LEU A 14 -34.92 18.53 18.62
C LEU A 14 -34.38 19.60 19.56
N SER A 15 -33.18 20.08 19.26
CA SER A 15 -32.72 21.47 19.34
C SER A 15 -31.20 21.46 19.44
N GLN A 16 -30.50 21.78 18.33
CA GLN A 16 -29.61 22.95 18.18
C GLN A 16 -29.29 23.11 16.69
N ILE A 17 -30.07 23.92 15.98
CA ILE A 17 -29.57 24.65 14.81
C ILE A 17 -29.11 26.00 15.35
N ALA A 18 -27.81 26.13 15.60
CA ALA A 18 -27.23 27.46 15.69
C ALA A 18 -27.16 28.00 14.25
N SER A 19 -27.96 29.03 14.00
CA SER A 19 -28.04 29.78 12.77
C SER A 19 -26.65 30.26 12.34
N TYR A 20 -26.10 29.68 11.27
CA TYR A 20 -25.04 30.35 10.53
C TYR A 20 -25.66 31.57 9.84
N SER A 21 -25.26 32.74 10.31
CA SER A 21 -25.60 34.03 9.70
C SER A 21 -25.13 34.03 8.25
N TYR A 22 -26.05 34.25 7.33
CA TYR A 22 -25.79 34.43 5.90
C TYR A 22 -25.18 35.81 5.70
N GLY A 23 -23.88 35.94 5.99
CA GLY A 23 -23.12 37.17 5.86
C GLY A 23 -21.68 36.90 6.30
N ASP A 24 -20.74 37.13 5.38
CA ASP A 24 -19.29 36.99 5.51
C ASP A 24 -18.70 35.61 5.20
N ILE A 25 -19.05 35.06 4.02
CA ILE A 25 -18.11 34.21 3.29
C ILE A 25 -17.27 35.14 2.40
N PRO A 26 -15.96 35.31 2.63
CA PRO A 26 -15.11 35.90 1.60
C PRO A 26 -15.10 34.97 0.38
N SER A 27 -15.67 35.45 -0.72
CA SER A 27 -15.69 34.74 -2.01
C SER A 27 -14.35 34.92 -2.71
N GLN A 28 -13.34 34.15 -2.32
CA GLN A 28 -12.19 33.90 -3.17
C GLN A 28 -11.55 32.57 -2.76
N ILE A 29 -11.94 31.51 -3.45
CA ILE A 29 -11.04 30.38 -3.62
C ILE A 29 -9.89 30.96 -4.47
N GLU A 30 -8.77 31.28 -3.82
CA GLU A 30 -7.50 31.39 -4.52
C GLU A 30 -7.27 30.01 -5.14
N TRP A 31 -7.51 29.94 -6.44
CA TRP A 31 -7.05 28.82 -7.25
C TRP A 31 -5.53 28.89 -7.22
N GLU A 32 -4.93 28.13 -6.31
CA GLU A 32 -3.51 27.82 -6.45
C GLU A 32 -3.31 27.19 -7.83
N GLU A 33 -2.28 27.67 -8.52
CA GLU A 33 -2.00 27.35 -9.91
C GLU A 33 -2.18 25.84 -10.16
N PRO A 34 -2.81 25.43 -11.27
CA PRO A 34 -2.91 24.02 -11.60
C PRO A 34 -1.48 23.46 -11.61
N LEU A 35 -1.21 22.52 -10.70
CA LEU A 35 0.09 21.87 -10.58
C LEU A 35 0.52 21.51 -12.00
N LYS A 36 1.54 22.21 -12.52
CA LYS A 36 2.08 21.95 -13.84
C LYS A 36 2.46 20.48 -13.85
N GLY A 37 1.68 19.69 -14.59
CA GLY A 37 1.92 18.27 -14.74
C GLY A 37 3.37 18.09 -15.16
N ASP A 38 4.11 17.35 -14.34
CA ASP A 38 5.52 17.08 -14.59
C ASP A 38 5.63 16.46 -15.99
N PRO A 39 6.29 17.13 -16.96
CA PRO A 39 6.35 16.62 -18.33
C PRO A 39 7.07 15.27 -18.43
N ASP A 40 7.77 14.85 -17.37
CA ASP A 40 8.52 13.61 -17.28
C ASP A 40 7.77 12.47 -16.57
N TRP A 41 6.42 12.52 -16.51
CA TRP A 41 5.60 11.39 -16.05
C TRP A 41 5.83 10.13 -16.91
N LYS A 42 6.82 9.31 -16.54
CA LYS A 42 7.05 8.02 -17.20
C LYS A 42 6.09 6.98 -16.63
N VAL A 43 5.04 6.66 -17.40
CA VAL A 43 4.27 5.44 -17.19
C VAL A 43 5.14 4.25 -17.57
N THR A 44 5.82 3.66 -16.60
CA THR A 44 6.45 2.35 -16.80
C THR A 44 5.34 1.30 -16.75
N GLY A 45 4.92 0.79 -17.91
CA GLY A 45 3.87 -0.23 -17.97
C GLY A 45 3.18 -0.46 -19.31
N ARG A 46 3.60 0.19 -20.42
CA ARG A 46 3.13 -0.19 -21.76
C ARG A 46 4.27 -0.69 -22.63
N ASN A 47 4.22 -1.98 -22.92
CA ASN A 47 5.04 -2.64 -23.94
C ASN A 47 4.69 -2.02 -25.31
N SER A 48 5.62 -1.27 -25.88
CA SER A 48 5.58 -0.90 -27.30
C SER A 48 7.02 -0.83 -27.79
N THR A 49 7.31 -1.69 -28.75
CA THR A 49 8.58 -1.89 -29.43
C THR A 49 9.11 -0.55 -29.97
N GLY A 50 10.10 0.02 -29.29
CA GLY A 50 10.71 1.30 -29.65
C GLY A 50 12.16 1.35 -29.17
N ASN A 51 13.09 1.30 -30.13
CA ASN A 51 14.52 1.41 -29.93
C ASN A 51 14.89 2.79 -29.32
N GLN A 52 15.36 2.83 -28.08
CA GLN A 52 15.97 4.02 -27.49
C GLN A 52 17.22 3.66 -26.68
N THR A 53 18.38 3.99 -27.26
CA THR A 53 19.65 4.09 -26.56
C THR A 53 19.64 5.36 -25.70
N GLY A 54 19.63 5.23 -24.38
CA GLY A 54 19.75 6.38 -23.47
C GLY A 54 19.54 6.02 -22.00
N ASN A 55 20.61 6.14 -21.20
CA ASN A 55 20.68 6.00 -19.74
C ASN A 55 19.96 4.76 -19.16
N ASN A 56 20.72 3.68 -19.00
CA ASN A 56 20.29 2.45 -18.36
C ASN A 56 20.17 2.62 -16.83
N SER A 57 19.36 3.58 -16.37
CA SER A 57 18.85 3.59 -15.00
C SER A 57 17.67 2.63 -14.99
N THR A 58 17.95 1.34 -14.83
CA THR A 58 16.89 0.36 -14.65
C THR A 58 16.20 0.63 -13.32
N THR A 59 14.88 0.80 -13.35
CA THR A 59 14.09 0.99 -12.14
C THR A 59 14.04 -0.34 -11.39
N PRO A 60 14.37 -0.40 -10.09
CA PRO A 60 14.27 -1.62 -9.30
C PRO A 60 12.89 -2.27 -9.45
N GLN A 61 12.85 -3.56 -9.77
CA GLN A 61 11.62 -4.34 -9.92
C GLN A 61 11.51 -5.41 -8.83
N ILE A 62 10.28 -5.74 -8.45
CA ILE A 62 9.98 -6.75 -7.43
C ILE A 62 8.82 -7.63 -7.92
N THR A 63 8.95 -8.93 -7.73
CA THR A 63 7.84 -9.88 -7.90
C THR A 63 7.76 -10.79 -6.69
N ILE A 64 6.55 -11.30 -6.43
CA ILE A 64 6.31 -12.34 -5.42
C ILE A 64 5.48 -13.45 -6.05
N GLU A 65 5.89 -14.70 -5.82
CA GLU A 65 5.24 -15.88 -6.38
C GLU A 65 4.99 -16.92 -5.28
N MET A 66 3.76 -17.40 -5.19
CA MET A 66 3.41 -18.49 -4.30
C MET A 66 3.96 -19.82 -4.85
N GLY A 67 4.55 -20.64 -3.99
CA GLY A 67 5.10 -21.94 -4.40
C GLY A 67 4.07 -22.97 -4.87
N GLN A 68 2.80 -22.80 -4.46
CA GLN A 68 1.67 -23.63 -4.88
C GLN A 68 0.40 -22.77 -5.02
N SER A 69 -0.53 -23.24 -5.85
CA SER A 69 -1.85 -22.61 -6.04
C SER A 69 -2.86 -22.98 -4.95
N TRP A 70 -2.63 -24.07 -4.21
CA TRP A 70 -3.52 -24.56 -3.16
C TRP A 70 -2.72 -25.21 -2.03
N TYR A 71 -3.05 -24.89 -0.78
CA TYR A 71 -2.40 -25.44 0.41
C TYR A 71 -3.38 -26.23 1.27
N GLN A 72 -2.90 -27.32 1.87
CA GLN A 72 -3.67 -28.11 2.84
C GLN A 72 -3.55 -27.50 4.24
N SER A 73 -4.49 -27.84 5.14
CA SER A 73 -4.40 -27.42 6.54
C SER A 73 -3.06 -27.87 7.12
N SER A 74 -2.44 -27.03 7.96
CA SER A 74 -1.13 -27.28 8.60
C SER A 74 0.08 -27.34 7.67
N SER A 75 -0.09 -27.05 6.38
CA SER A 75 1.05 -26.84 5.47
C SER A 75 1.70 -25.49 5.74
N THR A 76 3.03 -25.43 5.71
CA THR A 76 3.76 -24.17 5.61
C THR A 76 3.77 -23.75 4.14
N ALA A 77 3.12 -22.64 3.83
CA ALA A 77 3.20 -22.06 2.50
C ALA A 77 4.53 -21.34 2.33
N THR A 78 5.03 -21.35 1.11
CA THR A 78 6.29 -20.70 0.74
C THR A 78 6.00 -19.71 -0.37
N ALA A 79 6.52 -18.49 -0.25
CA ALA A 79 6.59 -17.57 -1.38
C ALA A 79 8.01 -17.14 -1.68
N TYR A 80 8.24 -16.86 -2.94
CA TYR A 80 9.52 -16.45 -3.49
C TYR A 80 9.43 -15.00 -3.90
N ILE A 81 10.30 -14.17 -3.33
CA ILE A 81 10.41 -12.76 -3.64
C ILE A 81 11.66 -12.56 -4.49
N ASN A 82 11.48 -12.10 -5.72
CA ASN A 82 12.56 -11.83 -6.67
C ASN A 82 12.68 -10.34 -6.90
N SER A 83 13.88 -9.81 -6.73
CA SER A 83 14.21 -8.42 -7.04
C SER A 83 15.19 -8.35 -8.20
N THR A 84 14.98 -7.43 -9.14
CA THR A 84 15.92 -7.14 -10.22
C THR A 84 16.22 -5.66 -10.29
N ASP A 85 17.25 -5.30 -11.07
CA ASP A 85 17.61 -3.91 -11.33
C ASP A 85 17.97 -3.13 -10.05
N LEU A 86 18.54 -3.85 -9.08
CA LEU A 86 19.03 -3.27 -7.84
C LEU A 86 20.34 -2.52 -8.08
N THR A 87 20.49 -1.39 -7.40
CA THR A 87 21.74 -0.65 -7.32
C THR A 87 22.53 -1.15 -6.13
N ILE A 88 23.75 -1.67 -6.37
CA ILE A 88 24.64 -2.17 -5.31
C ILE A 88 24.92 -1.05 -4.29
N ASN A 89 24.99 -1.42 -3.01
CA ASN A 89 25.16 -0.52 -1.87
C ASN A 89 24.00 0.46 -1.63
N LYS A 90 22.83 0.25 -2.26
CA LYS A 90 21.58 0.93 -1.88
C LYS A 90 20.76 0.05 -0.95
N GLN A 91 20.05 0.70 -0.03
CA GLN A 91 19.12 0.05 0.87
C GLN A 91 17.72 0.01 0.24
N TYR A 92 17.09 -1.14 0.34
CA TYR A 92 15.74 -1.41 -0.15
C TYR A 92 14.86 -1.91 0.99
N ARG A 93 13.59 -1.51 0.97
CA ARG A 93 12.54 -2.09 1.81
C ARG A 93 11.46 -2.65 0.91
N VAL A 94 11.10 -3.90 1.16
CA VAL A 94 9.96 -4.56 0.54
C VAL A 94 8.92 -4.80 1.61
N ASP A 95 7.69 -4.43 1.29
CA ASP A 95 6.49 -4.79 2.03
C ASP A 95 5.68 -5.77 1.17
N TRP A 96 4.97 -6.68 1.82
CA TRP A 96 4.11 -7.65 1.16
C TRP A 96 2.84 -7.90 1.96
N GLU A 97 1.78 -8.24 1.24
CA GLU A 97 0.50 -8.67 1.78
C GLU A 97 0.13 -10.01 1.15
N LEU A 98 -0.46 -10.89 1.96
CA LEU A 98 -0.95 -12.19 1.56
C LEU A 98 -2.46 -12.23 1.71
N GLU A 99 -3.14 -12.56 0.62
CA GLU A 99 -4.59 -12.58 0.57
C GLU A 99 -5.12 -13.99 0.30
N GLN A 100 -6.15 -14.39 1.04
CA GLN A 100 -6.84 -15.65 0.80
C GLN A 100 -7.86 -15.47 -0.33
N GLN A 101 -7.80 -16.34 -1.33
CA GLN A 101 -8.80 -16.41 -2.37
C GLN A 101 -10.09 -17.03 -1.80
N SER A 102 -11.00 -16.16 -1.38
CA SER A 102 -12.32 -16.52 -0.84
C SER A 102 -13.38 -15.55 -1.38
N PRO A 103 -14.70 -15.83 -1.21
CA PRO A 103 -15.77 -14.91 -1.61
C PRO A 103 -15.64 -13.51 -1.00
N THR A 104 -14.95 -13.41 0.13
CA THR A 104 -14.49 -12.16 0.74
C THR A 104 -12.97 -12.18 0.76
N THR A 105 -12.33 -11.40 -0.12
CA THR A 105 -10.88 -11.25 -0.07
C THR A 105 -10.50 -10.57 1.24
N SER A 106 -9.59 -11.18 1.98
CA SER A 106 -9.07 -10.66 3.25
C SER A 106 -7.58 -10.92 3.33
N ILE A 107 -6.84 -9.91 3.78
CA ILE A 107 -5.43 -10.06 4.13
C ILE A 107 -5.35 -11.02 5.31
N VAL A 108 -4.61 -12.11 5.13
CA VAL A 108 -4.41 -13.15 6.16
C VAL A 108 -3.06 -13.06 6.82
N ASP A 109 -2.09 -12.42 6.15
CA ASP A 109 -0.76 -12.17 6.68
C ASP A 109 -0.13 -10.99 5.93
N ASP A 110 0.81 -10.31 6.58
CA ASP A 110 1.58 -9.20 6.00
C ASP A 110 2.97 -9.14 6.62
N GLY A 111 3.89 -8.49 5.93
CA GLY A 111 5.22 -8.32 6.49
C GLY A 111 6.15 -7.50 5.62
N ASN A 112 7.38 -7.35 6.10
CA ASN A 112 8.38 -6.56 5.42
C ASN A 112 9.80 -6.99 5.79
N PHE A 113 10.74 -6.60 4.94
CA PHE A 113 12.16 -6.69 5.26
C PHE A 113 12.92 -5.55 4.59
N THR A 114 14.06 -5.21 5.18
CA THR A 114 14.98 -4.20 4.65
C THR A 114 16.36 -4.83 4.47
N TRP A 115 17.05 -4.48 3.38
CA TRP A 115 18.41 -4.96 3.12
C TRP A 115 19.22 -3.96 2.30
N THR A 116 20.54 -4.13 2.33
CA THR A 116 21.46 -3.45 1.42
C THR A 116 21.79 -4.40 0.27
N ALA A 117 21.59 -3.96 -0.98
CA ALA A 117 21.84 -4.79 -2.15
C ALA A 117 23.35 -5.02 -2.35
N THR A 118 23.76 -6.29 -2.39
CA THR A 118 25.13 -6.72 -2.72
C THR A 118 25.27 -7.19 -4.17
N SER A 119 24.15 -7.33 -4.87
CA SER A 119 24.02 -7.74 -6.27
C SER A 119 22.91 -6.92 -6.94
N THR A 120 22.84 -6.94 -8.28
CA THR A 120 21.75 -6.34 -9.06
C THR A 120 20.45 -7.15 -9.00
N THR A 121 20.50 -8.35 -8.44
CA THR A 121 19.36 -9.23 -8.19
C THR A 121 19.39 -9.76 -6.76
N ASP A 122 18.22 -10.05 -6.19
CA ASP A 122 18.07 -10.69 -4.88
C ASP A 122 16.93 -11.71 -4.95
N HIS A 123 17.08 -12.85 -4.28
CA HIS A 123 16.06 -13.88 -4.16
C HIS A 123 15.86 -14.21 -2.69
N ARG A 124 14.60 -14.15 -2.23
CA ARG A 124 14.25 -14.47 -0.85
C ARG A 124 13.07 -15.41 -0.78
N VAL A 125 13.10 -16.20 0.28
CA VAL A 125 12.05 -17.15 0.62
C VAL A 125 11.39 -16.69 1.91
N VAL A 126 10.06 -16.59 1.87
CA VAL A 126 9.22 -16.30 3.04
C VAL A 126 8.29 -17.46 3.28
N TYR A 127 7.99 -17.73 4.55
CA TYR A 127 7.22 -18.88 4.99
C TYR A 127 6.01 -18.42 5.78
N PHE A 128 4.85 -19.00 5.49
CA PHE A 128 3.59 -18.62 6.10
C PHE A 128 2.90 -19.86 6.71
N PRO A 129 2.54 -19.85 8.01
CA PRO A 129 1.70 -20.87 8.60
C PRO A 129 0.23 -20.59 8.24
N LEU A 130 -0.27 -21.19 7.15
CA LEU A 130 -1.59 -20.85 6.61
C LEU A 130 -2.67 -21.89 6.90
N PRO A 131 -3.94 -21.46 7.03
CA PRO A 131 -5.09 -22.35 6.89
C PRO A 131 -5.13 -23.03 5.51
N LYS A 132 -6.00 -24.02 5.34
CA LYS A 132 -6.29 -24.61 4.02
C LYS A 132 -6.90 -23.57 3.07
N GLY A 133 -6.38 -23.48 1.85
CA GLY A 133 -6.97 -22.63 0.80
C GLY A 133 -6.01 -22.28 -0.33
N SER A 134 -6.52 -21.45 -1.24
CA SER A 134 -5.73 -20.75 -2.26
C SER A 134 -5.37 -19.35 -1.79
N TYR A 135 -4.16 -18.92 -2.12
CA TYR A 135 -3.63 -17.64 -1.72
C TYR A 135 -2.90 -17.00 -2.88
N TRP A 136 -2.85 -15.67 -2.86
CA TRP A 136 -2.01 -14.87 -3.72
C TRP A 136 -1.36 -13.78 -2.88
N ALA A 137 -0.20 -13.33 -3.32
CA ALA A 137 0.57 -12.33 -2.59
C ALA A 137 0.89 -11.16 -3.51
N VAL A 138 1.06 -9.99 -2.91
CA VAL A 138 1.56 -8.79 -3.59
C VAL A 138 2.74 -8.28 -2.80
N ALA A 139 3.76 -7.81 -3.50
CA ALA A 139 4.92 -7.17 -2.91
C ALA A 139 5.23 -5.87 -3.64
N TRP A 140 5.71 -4.87 -2.91
CA TRP A 140 6.12 -3.59 -3.48
C TRP A 140 7.31 -3.02 -2.73
N PHE A 141 8.09 -2.20 -3.44
CA PHE A 141 9.11 -1.37 -2.80
C PHE A 141 8.44 -0.19 -2.11
N LEU A 142 8.77 0.02 -0.84
CA LEU A 142 8.41 1.25 -0.16
C LEU A 142 9.51 2.29 -0.34
N LYS A 143 9.12 3.50 -0.75
CA LYS A 143 10.02 4.65 -0.74
C LYS A 143 10.29 5.04 0.71
N LEU A 144 11.41 4.57 1.25
CA LEU A 144 11.94 5.10 2.51
C LEU A 144 12.25 6.59 2.27
N LYS A 145 11.41 7.48 2.80
CA LYS A 145 11.79 8.88 2.96
C LYS A 145 12.96 8.88 3.92
N TYR A 146 14.15 9.17 3.41
CA TYR A 146 15.31 9.44 4.25
C TYR A 146 14.88 10.51 5.25
N ASN A 147 14.80 10.18 6.54
CA ASN A 147 14.60 11.15 7.60
C ASN A 147 15.96 11.38 8.26
N PRO A 148 16.82 12.26 7.72
CA PRO A 148 18.04 12.62 8.43
C PRO A 148 17.64 13.46 9.65
N GLN A 149 18.18 13.10 10.80
CA GLN A 149 18.12 13.83 12.09
C GLN A 149 16.93 13.52 13.00
N ILE A 150 17.13 12.63 13.98
CA ILE A 150 16.93 13.03 15.38
C ILE A 150 18.20 12.65 16.15
N LEU A 151 19.18 13.56 16.15
CA LEU A 151 20.23 13.57 17.16
C LEU A 151 19.58 14.04 18.47
N VAL A 152 19.05 13.13 19.28
CA VAL A 152 18.77 13.45 20.68
C VAL A 152 20.11 13.41 21.40
N ARG A 153 20.74 14.58 21.54
CA ARG A 153 21.72 14.78 22.61
C ARG A 153 20.93 15.01 23.90
N TRP A 154 21.19 14.19 24.90
CA TRP A 154 21.16 14.59 26.30
C TRP A 154 22.57 14.40 26.85
#